data_AF-A0A7I8E0R3-F1
#
_entry.id   AF-A0A7I8E0R3-F1
#
_cell.length_a   1.000
_cell.length_b   1.000
_cell.length_c   1.000
_cell.angle_alpha   90.00
_cell.angle_beta   90.00
_cell.angle_gamma   90.00
#
_symmetry.space_group_name_H-M   'P 1'
#
loop_
_entity.id
_entity.type
_entity.pdbx_description
1 polymer ?
#
loop_
_entity_poly.entity_id
_entity_poly.type
_entity_poly.pdbx_seq_one_letter_code
_entity_poly.pdbx_strand_id
1 'polypeptide(L)' 'MSAYIKYPEEIQKCIDIYDPYGSQIANGELDKLPQEVIDAYNKAKKWFWEQKQ' A
#
# COMPACT_ATOMS: atom_id res chain seq x y z
N MET A 1 -8.25 7.82 -22.08
CA MET A 1 -6.93 7.18 -21.93
C MET A 1 -6.57 7.23 -20.45
N SER A 2 -7.06 6.26 -19.68
CA SER A 2 -6.76 6.18 -18.25
C SER A 2 -5.26 5.90 -18.12
N ALA A 3 -4.50 6.88 -17.64
CA ALA A 3 -3.09 6.71 -17.37
C ALA A 3 -2.95 5.68 -16.26
N TYR A 4 -2.74 4.41 -16.62
CA TYR A 4 -2.25 3.40 -15.69
C TYR A 4 -0.88 3.89 -15.24
N ILE A 5 -0.81 4.49 -14.07
CA ILE A 5 0.45 4.68 -13.35
C ILE A 5 0.98 3.25 -13.20
N LYS A 6 1.97 2.88 -14.03
CA LYS A 6 2.61 1.57 -13.94
C LYS A 6 3.44 1.57 -12.66
N TYR A 7 2.82 1.16 -11.57
CA TYR A 7 3.56 0.77 -10.38
C TYR A 7 4.43 -0.43 -10.73
N PRO A 8 5.64 -0.54 -10.17
CA PRO A 8 6.39 -1.79 -10.19
C PRO A 8 5.49 -2.92 -9.69
N GLU A 9 5.60 -4.12 -10.27
CA GLU A 9 4.76 -5.26 -9.87
C GLU A 9 4.82 -5.54 -8.36
N GLU A 10 5.97 -5.28 -7.74
CA GLU A 10 6.15 -5.42 -6.30
C GLU A 10 5.27 -4.44 -5.51
N ILE A 11 5.15 -3.20 -5.97
CA ILE A 11 4.29 -2.18 -5.33
C ILE A 11 2.82 -2.46 -5.61
N GLN A 12 2.48 -2.90 -6.83
CA GLN A 12 1.12 -3.31 -7.15
C GLN A 12 0.67 -4.46 -6.24
N LYS A 13 1.52 -5.49 -6.03
CA LYS A 13 1.24 -6.57 -5.07
C LYS A 13 1.07 -6.05 -3.65
N CYS A 14 1.91 -5.10 -3.22
CA CYS A 14 1.75 -4.49 -1.90
C CYS A 14 0.40 -3.78 -1.78
N ILE A 15 0.01 -3.00 -2.80
CA ILE A 15 -1.30 -2.34 -2.88
C ILE A 15 -2.40 -3.38 -2.79
N ASP A 16 -2.38 -4.43 -3.61
CA ASP A 16 -3.42 -5.46 -3.63
C ASP A 16 -3.54 -6.20 -2.27
N ILE A 17 -2.43 -6.32 -1.51
CA ILE A 17 -2.42 -6.89 -0.16
C ILE A 17 -3.14 -5.99 0.85
N TYR A 18 -2.87 -4.67 0.85
CA TYR A 18 -3.43 -3.77 1.84
C TYR A 18 -4.73 -3.07 1.42
N ASP A 19 -5.07 -3.07 0.14
CA ASP A 19 -6.29 -2.49 -0.45
C ASP A 19 -7.58 -2.98 0.25
N PRO A 20 -7.79 -4.30 0.48
CA PRO A 20 -8.97 -4.78 1.21
C PRO A 20 -9.01 -4.30 2.67
N TYR A 21 -7.86 -3.93 3.24
CA TYR A 21 -7.72 -3.39 4.59
C TYR A 21 -7.67 -1.86 4.61
N GLY A 22 -7.84 -1.19 3.47
CA GLY A 22 -7.72 0.25 3.32
C GLY A 22 -8.62 1.03 4.28
N SER A 23 -9.83 0.55 4.54
CA SER A 23 -10.74 1.15 5.53
C SER A 23 -10.20 1.05 6.96
N GLN A 24 -9.59 -0.09 7.33
CA GLN A 24 -9.00 -0.29 8.66
C GLN A 24 -7.73 0.55 8.83
N ILE A 25 -6.91 0.64 7.79
CA ILE A 25 -5.73 1.52 7.75
C ILE A 25 -6.14 2.98 7.89
N ALA A 26 -7.18 3.42 7.17
CA ALA A 26 -7.70 4.79 7.26
C ALA A 26 -8.28 5.11 8.64
N ASN A 27 -8.87 4.11 9.31
CA ASN A 27 -9.35 4.23 10.69
C ASN A 27 -8.23 4.15 11.75
N GLY A 28 -6.98 3.90 11.34
CA GLY A 28 -5.84 3.75 12.25
C GLY A 28 -5.80 2.40 12.97
N GLU A 29 -6.55 1.40 12.52
CA GLU A 29 -6.61 0.05 13.11
C GLU A 29 -5.46 -0.86 12.66
N LEU A 30 -4.26 -0.29 12.49
CA LEU A 30 -3.07 -1.01 12.02
C LEU A 30 -2.68 -2.16 12.95
N ASP A 31 -2.86 -2.01 14.27
CA ASP A 31 -2.51 -3.03 15.27
C ASP A 31 -3.36 -4.30 15.19
N LYS A 32 -4.52 -4.25 14.52
CA LYS A 32 -5.41 -5.41 14.32
C LYS A 32 -5.12 -6.15 13.01
N LEU A 33 -4.25 -5.59 12.16
CA LEU A 33 -3.96 -6.14 10.85
C LEU A 33 -2.87 -7.20 10.93
N PRO A 34 -2.89 -8.18 10.01
CA PRO A 34 -1.76 -9.06 9.82
C PRO A 34 -0.48 -8.26 9.55
N GLN A 35 0.64 -8.71 10.12
CA GLN A 35 1.95 -8.06 9.93
C GLN A 35 2.29 -7.89 8.43
N GLU A 36 1.90 -8.86 7.60
CA GLU A 36 2.07 -8.81 6.14
C GLU A 36 1.40 -7.59 5.49
N VAL A 37 0.22 -7.20 5.97
CA VAL A 37 -0.54 -6.03 5.48
C VAL A 37 0.14 -4.73 5.91
N ILE A 38 0.61 -4.68 7.15
CA ILE A 38 1.33 -3.52 7.69
C ILE A 38 2.64 -3.31 6.93
N ASP A 39 3.38 -4.39 6.68
CA ASP A 39 4.64 -4.36 5.93
C ASP A 39 4.40 -3.95 4.47
N ALA A 40 3.38 -4.50 3.81
CA ALA A 40 2.98 -4.11 2.45
C ALA A 40 2.60 -2.63 2.37
N TYR A 41 1.79 -2.13 3.31
CA TYR A 41 1.41 -0.72 3.39
C TYR A 41 2.63 0.19 3.61
N ASN A 42 3.52 -0.15 4.54
CA ASN A 42 4.73 0.62 4.80
C ASN A 42 5.68 0.64 3.59
N LYS A 43 5.81 -0.49 2.88
CA LYS A 43 6.64 -0.61 1.68
C LYS A 43 6.11 0.24 0.53
N ALA A 44 4.81 0.18 0.26
CA ALA A 44 4.16 1.02 -0.73
C ALA A 44 4.24 2.51 -0.36
N LYS A 45 3.95 2.85 0.90
CA LYS A 45 4.05 4.23 1.42
C LYS A 45 5.45 4.80 1.27
N LYS A 46 6.50 4.03 1.57
CA LYS A 46 7.89 4.44 1.37
C LYS A 46 8.19 4.69 -0.10
N TRP A 47 7.74 3.80 -0.99
CA TRP A 47 7.91 3.99 -2.43
C TRP A 47 7.20 5.25 -2.94
N PHE A 48 5.95 5.49 -2.52
CA PHE A 48 5.23 6.73 -2.87
C PHE A 48 5.94 7.99 -2.37
N TRP A 49 6.62 7.93 -1.22
CA TRP A 49 7.42 9.02 -0.69
C TRP A 49 8.68 9.27 -1.53
N GLU A 50 9.40 8.20 -1.92
CA GLU A 50 10.58 8.28 -2.78
C GLU A 50 10.26 8.77 -4.20
N GLN A 51 9.09 8.43 -4.76
CA GLN A 51 8.67 8.90 -6.08
C GLN A 51 8.20 10.36 -6.13
N LYS A 52 7.84 10.95 -4.98
CA LYS A 52 7.43 12.36 -4.88
C LYS A 52 8.62 13.30 -4.64
N GLN A 53 9.83 12.77 -4.56
CA GLN A 53 11.08 13.52 -4.47
C GLN A 53 11.67 13.76 -5.87
#